data_AF-A0A917TKM2-F1
#
_entry.id   AF-A0A917TKM2-F1
#
_cell.length_a   1.000
_cell.length_b   1.000
_cell.length_c   1.000
_cell.angle_alpha   90.00
_cell.angle_beta   90.00
_cell.angle_gamma   90.00
#
_symmetry.space_group_name_H-M   'P 1'
#
loop_
_entity.id
_entity.type
_entity.pdbx_description
1 polymer ?
#
loop_
_entity_poly.entity_id
_entity_poly.type
_entity_poly.pdbx_seq_one_letter_code
_entity_poly.pdbx_strand_id
1 'polypeptide(L)'
;MGGIGYSLGISGAGDVDAARSAIWDYMQGFAQWCTTSDVYEEVHYYLDDVRPAEDPHRPGDTRMYWWLPDHAGCCVRSMLAWEHWCHLAAAIDWRFIAYRAGQHGVALTGEPPARDDAPNRFVVLRGYLWLIEDGRLTGDNSMLELAELTAEEAAAVETARGRCGCGVCAMLRPEPGVLDALLDDLRGEDRDAAIQAGWYLARMTTTSPAALETMVRVGGGPMRFHYNDFSGPIERAAAALPGAWDQLMALAPGLNPDSQDLALQGLSKLYRDPQRTAGERSAYRAALQRALDDRASDTAFYLLQDLKDEDRVRR
;
A
#
# COMPACT_ATOMS: atom_id res chain seq x y z
N MET A 1 -21.41 -20.17 -15.67
CA MET A 1 -21.38 -19.36 -14.44
C MET A 1 -20.70 -18.06 -14.81
N GLY A 2 -21.34 -16.91 -14.56
CA GLY A 2 -20.70 -15.60 -14.77
C GLY A 2 -19.74 -15.34 -13.61
N GLY A 3 -18.48 -15.03 -13.90
CA GLY A 3 -17.50 -14.60 -12.92
C GLY A 3 -17.32 -13.09 -13.00
N ILE A 4 -17.02 -12.46 -11.86
CA ILE A 4 -16.46 -11.11 -11.84
C ILE A 4 -14.95 -11.29 -11.75
N GLY A 5 -14.22 -10.50 -12.53
CA GLY A 5 -12.78 -10.67 -12.64
C GLY A 5 -12.04 -9.35 -12.65
N TYR A 6 -10.94 -9.30 -11.92
CA TYR A 6 -9.98 -8.21 -12.03
C TYR A 6 -9.00 -8.51 -13.16
N SER A 7 -8.52 -7.47 -13.86
CA SER A 7 -7.51 -7.67 -14.90
C SER A 7 -6.54 -6.53 -15.04
N LEU A 8 -5.30 -6.87 -15.39
CA LEU A 8 -4.22 -5.94 -15.67
C LEU A 8 -3.72 -6.12 -17.09
N GLY A 9 -3.38 -5.02 -17.77
CA GLY A 9 -2.69 -5.07 -19.05
C GLY A 9 -1.27 -5.58 -18.88
N ILE A 10 -0.79 -6.40 -19.81
CA ILE A 10 0.56 -6.98 -19.77
C ILE A 10 1.26 -6.96 -21.13
N SER A 11 2.58 -7.08 -21.09
CA SER A 11 3.46 -7.29 -22.24
C SER A 11 4.71 -8.07 -21.82
N GLY A 12 5.50 -8.50 -22.81
CA GLY A 12 6.69 -9.34 -22.58
C GLY A 12 6.44 -10.81 -22.86
N ALA A 13 7.51 -11.60 -22.81
CA ALA A 13 7.50 -13.05 -23.09
C ALA A 13 7.79 -13.90 -21.84
N GLY A 14 7.59 -13.31 -20.65
CA GLY A 14 7.83 -13.95 -19.37
C GLY A 14 6.78 -14.99 -18.97
N ASP A 15 6.93 -15.53 -17.77
CA ASP A 15 6.00 -16.50 -17.17
C ASP A 15 4.80 -15.76 -16.57
N VAL A 16 3.72 -15.68 -17.35
CA VAL A 16 2.49 -14.96 -16.98
C VAL A 16 1.76 -15.64 -15.82
N ASP A 17 1.75 -16.98 -15.76
CA ASP A 17 1.06 -17.69 -14.69
C ASP A 17 1.78 -17.52 -13.35
N ALA A 18 3.12 -17.56 -13.34
CA ALA A 18 3.91 -17.26 -12.15
C ALA A 18 3.75 -15.79 -11.71
N ALA A 19 3.78 -14.84 -12.65
CA ALA A 19 3.51 -13.43 -12.37
C ALA A 19 2.11 -13.24 -11.75
N ARG A 20 1.09 -13.92 -12.30
CA ARG A 20 -0.28 -13.88 -11.81
C ARG A 20 -0.40 -14.38 -10.38
N SER A 21 0.25 -15.50 -10.07
CA SER A 21 0.30 -16.06 -8.72
C SER A 21 0.99 -15.10 -7.75
N ALA A 22 2.15 -14.57 -8.13
CA ALA A 22 2.94 -13.68 -7.28
C ALA A 22 2.25 -12.34 -6.98
N ILE A 23 1.45 -11.83 -7.92
CA ILE A 23 0.60 -10.65 -7.75
C ILE A 23 -0.61 -10.97 -6.88
N TRP A 24 -1.27 -12.12 -7.11
CA TRP A 24 -2.41 -12.54 -6.29
C TRP A 24 -2.03 -12.66 -4.82
N ASP A 25 -0.94 -13.37 -4.51
CA ASP A 25 -0.47 -13.53 -3.13
C ASP A 25 -0.22 -12.17 -2.46
N TYR A 26 0.27 -11.19 -3.23
CA TYR A 26 0.43 -9.83 -2.73
C TYR A 26 -0.92 -9.12 -2.50
N MET A 27 -1.86 -9.19 -3.43
CA MET A 27 -3.19 -8.56 -3.29
C MET A 27 -3.99 -9.17 -2.14
N GLN A 28 -3.95 -10.50 -1.99
CA GLN A 28 -4.55 -11.22 -0.88
C GLN A 28 -3.91 -10.79 0.44
N GLY A 29 -2.58 -10.76 0.50
CA GLY A 29 -1.86 -10.23 1.66
C GLY A 29 -2.30 -8.80 1.96
N PHE A 30 -2.30 -7.90 0.98
CA PHE A 30 -2.74 -6.51 1.14
C PHE A 30 -4.13 -6.41 1.77
N ALA A 31 -5.10 -7.17 1.28
CA ALA A 31 -6.47 -7.19 1.81
C ALA A 31 -6.51 -7.74 3.24
N GLN A 32 -5.83 -8.87 3.49
CA GLN A 32 -5.71 -9.49 4.82
C GLN A 32 -5.11 -8.52 5.83
N TRP A 33 -3.97 -7.90 5.49
CA TRP A 33 -3.32 -6.92 6.35
C TRP A 33 -4.30 -5.80 6.72
N CYS A 34 -4.98 -5.20 5.74
CA CYS A 34 -5.90 -4.09 5.99
C CYS A 34 -7.15 -4.46 6.82
N THR A 35 -7.49 -5.74 6.95
CA THR A 35 -8.73 -6.21 7.58
C THR A 35 -8.50 -6.92 8.91
N THR A 36 -7.23 -7.17 9.30
CA THR A 36 -6.85 -7.71 10.61
C THR A 36 -6.65 -6.63 11.68
N SER A 37 -6.87 -5.36 11.38
CA SER A 37 -6.82 -4.29 12.38
C SER A 37 -8.08 -4.32 13.27
N ASP A 38 -7.89 -4.39 14.59
CA ASP A 38 -8.97 -4.32 15.60
C ASP A 38 -9.87 -3.08 15.44
N VAL A 39 -9.34 -2.01 14.84
CA VAL A 39 -10.08 -0.76 14.60
C VAL A 39 -11.12 -0.92 13.48
N TYR A 40 -10.91 -1.89 12.58
CA TYR A 40 -11.75 -2.11 11.40
C TYR A 40 -12.03 -3.60 11.18
N GLU A 41 -12.30 -4.32 12.26
CA GLU A 41 -12.61 -5.75 12.25
C GLU A 41 -13.73 -6.03 11.23
N GLU A 42 -13.33 -6.46 10.03
CA GLU A 42 -14.23 -6.96 9.01
C GLU A 42 -14.50 -8.44 9.29
N VAL A 43 -15.51 -8.99 8.61
CA VAL A 43 -15.82 -10.40 8.74
C VAL A 43 -14.70 -11.22 8.08
N HIS A 44 -13.78 -11.72 8.91
CA HIS A 44 -12.55 -12.42 8.50
C HIS A 44 -12.76 -13.57 7.51
N TYR A 45 -13.96 -14.17 7.45
CA TYR A 45 -14.25 -15.26 6.52
C TYR A 45 -14.15 -14.90 5.04
N TYR A 46 -14.18 -13.60 4.65
CA TYR A 46 -13.93 -13.22 3.25
C TYR A 46 -12.48 -13.43 2.83
N LEU A 47 -11.57 -13.63 3.78
CA LEU A 47 -10.12 -13.70 3.58
C LEU A 47 -9.59 -15.13 3.58
N ASP A 48 -10.42 -16.09 3.99
CA ASP A 48 -10.04 -17.49 4.17
C ASP A 48 -10.00 -18.22 2.82
N ASP A 49 -8.81 -18.75 2.47
CA ASP A 49 -8.56 -19.66 1.34
C ASP A 49 -9.10 -19.23 -0.04
N VAL A 50 -9.26 -17.93 -0.26
CA VAL A 50 -9.66 -17.38 -1.57
C VAL A 50 -8.54 -17.59 -2.57
N ARG A 51 -8.81 -18.42 -3.57
CA ARG A 51 -7.97 -18.66 -4.74
C ARG A 51 -8.79 -18.38 -6.00
N PRO A 52 -8.32 -17.46 -6.86
CA PRO A 52 -8.93 -17.22 -8.16
C PRO A 52 -9.02 -18.53 -8.93
N ALA A 53 -10.10 -18.70 -9.70
CA ALA A 53 -10.26 -19.86 -10.55
C ALA A 53 -9.08 -19.94 -11.53
N GLU A 54 -8.54 -21.14 -11.67
CA GLU A 54 -7.49 -21.43 -12.63
C GLU A 54 -8.05 -21.26 -14.06
N ASP A 55 -7.68 -20.16 -14.72
CA ASP A 55 -7.91 -19.98 -16.15
C ASP A 55 -6.55 -19.79 -16.83
N PRO A 56 -6.00 -20.81 -17.51
CA PRO A 56 -4.65 -20.74 -18.04
C PRO A 56 -4.52 -19.60 -19.04
N HIS A 57 -3.47 -18.80 -18.91
CA HIS A 57 -3.18 -17.72 -19.84
C HIS A 57 -2.94 -18.27 -21.25
N ARG A 58 -3.60 -17.71 -22.27
CA ARG A 58 -3.49 -18.20 -23.65
C ARG A 58 -2.43 -17.41 -24.40
N PRO A 59 -1.65 -18.05 -25.29
CA PRO A 59 -0.71 -17.32 -26.14
C PRO A 59 -1.40 -16.20 -26.93
N GLY A 60 -0.91 -14.96 -26.78
CA GLY A 60 -1.44 -13.77 -27.45
C GLY A 60 -2.38 -12.91 -26.59
N ASP A 61 -2.73 -13.35 -25.40
CA ASP A 61 -3.49 -12.55 -24.45
C ASP A 61 -2.67 -11.31 -24.02
N THR A 62 -3.29 -10.13 -24.11
CA THR A 62 -2.66 -8.85 -23.71
C THR A 62 -3.00 -8.45 -22.27
N ARG A 63 -3.69 -9.33 -21.55
CA ARG A 63 -4.17 -9.09 -20.19
C ARG A 63 -4.00 -10.34 -19.34
N MET A 64 -3.75 -10.10 -18.07
CA MET A 64 -3.80 -11.09 -17.00
C MET A 64 -5.12 -10.94 -16.28
N TYR A 65 -5.81 -12.06 -16.01
CA TYR A 65 -7.13 -12.08 -15.38
C TYR A 65 -7.09 -12.91 -14.10
N TRP A 66 -7.82 -12.44 -13.09
CA TRP A 66 -8.18 -13.22 -11.91
C TRP A 66 -9.69 -13.36 -11.88
N TRP A 67 -10.16 -14.59 -12.10
CA TRP A 67 -11.57 -14.92 -11.94
C TRP A 67 -11.83 -15.25 -10.49
N LEU A 68 -12.63 -14.46 -9.80
CA LEU A 68 -12.89 -14.64 -8.39
C LEU A 68 -14.09 -15.59 -8.27
N PRO A 69 -13.92 -16.86 -7.85
CA PRO A 69 -15.05 -17.75 -7.72
C PRO A 69 -15.87 -17.36 -6.49
N ASP A 70 -17.15 -17.74 -6.48
CA ASP A 70 -18.03 -17.55 -5.34
C ASP A 70 -17.61 -18.50 -4.19
N HIS A 71 -16.66 -18.07 -3.37
CA HIS A 71 -16.07 -18.88 -2.30
C HIS A 71 -17.06 -19.17 -1.15
N ALA A 72 -18.13 -18.38 -1.01
CA ALA A 72 -19.16 -18.56 0.01
C ALA A 72 -20.45 -19.23 -0.53
N GLY A 73 -20.48 -19.58 -1.83
CA GLY A 73 -21.59 -20.27 -2.46
C GLY A 73 -22.90 -19.49 -2.57
N CYS A 74 -22.91 -18.17 -2.35
CA CYS A 74 -24.17 -17.41 -2.31
C CYS A 74 -24.19 -15.96 -2.82
N CYS A 75 -23.10 -15.25 -3.13
CA CYS A 75 -23.31 -13.88 -3.61
C CYS A 75 -22.22 -13.23 -4.47
N VAL A 76 -22.70 -12.54 -5.51
CA VAL A 76 -21.96 -11.58 -6.37
C VAL A 76 -21.12 -10.58 -5.57
N ARG A 77 -21.55 -10.22 -4.36
CA ARG A 77 -20.89 -9.24 -3.51
C ARG A 77 -19.49 -9.68 -3.04
N SER A 78 -19.25 -10.95 -2.71
CA SER A 78 -17.91 -11.40 -2.30
C SER A 78 -16.90 -11.22 -3.45
N MET A 79 -17.33 -11.52 -4.68
CA MET A 79 -16.55 -11.28 -5.89
C MET A 79 -16.33 -9.78 -6.14
N LEU A 80 -17.36 -8.94 -5.94
CA LEU A 80 -17.26 -7.47 -6.06
C LEU A 80 -16.34 -6.86 -4.99
N ALA A 81 -16.32 -7.42 -3.77
CA ALA A 81 -15.44 -6.99 -2.69
C ALA A 81 -13.98 -7.30 -3.03
N TRP A 82 -13.69 -8.51 -3.51
CA TRP A 82 -12.36 -8.87 -3.98
C TRP A 82 -11.91 -8.06 -5.19
N GLU A 83 -12.79 -7.83 -6.18
CA GLU A 83 -12.49 -6.93 -7.30
C GLU A 83 -12.13 -5.53 -6.80
N HIS A 84 -12.90 -5.00 -5.85
CA HIS A 84 -12.65 -3.71 -5.22
C HIS A 84 -11.32 -3.67 -4.47
N TRP A 85 -10.97 -4.71 -3.70
CA TRP A 85 -9.70 -4.77 -2.97
C TRP A 85 -8.50 -4.95 -3.89
N CYS A 86 -8.61 -5.76 -4.95
CA CYS A 86 -7.57 -5.86 -5.99
C CYS A 86 -7.33 -4.52 -6.68
N HIS A 87 -8.40 -3.78 -6.99
CA HIS A 87 -8.32 -2.43 -7.55
C HIS A 87 -7.58 -1.47 -6.59
N LEU A 88 -7.92 -1.49 -5.30
CA LEU A 88 -7.24 -0.68 -4.29
C LEU A 88 -5.77 -1.04 -4.14
N ALA A 89 -5.43 -2.33 -4.06
CA ALA A 89 -4.05 -2.79 -3.95
C ALA A 89 -3.22 -2.27 -5.14
N ALA A 90 -3.77 -2.35 -6.35
CA ALA A 90 -3.13 -1.82 -7.55
C ALA A 90 -3.02 -0.30 -7.57
N ALA A 91 -4.04 0.42 -7.07
CA ALA A 91 -4.01 1.87 -6.98
C ALA A 91 -2.95 2.38 -5.98
N ILE A 92 -2.78 1.66 -4.86
CA ILE A 92 -1.86 2.04 -3.79
C ILE A 92 -0.42 1.63 -4.09
N ASP A 93 -0.20 0.41 -4.60
CA ASP A 93 1.13 -0.20 -4.66
C ASP A 93 1.51 -0.67 -6.08
N TRP A 94 1.02 0.05 -7.10
CA TRP A 94 1.27 -0.25 -8.53
C TRP A 94 2.73 -0.61 -8.84
N ARG A 95 3.69 0.16 -8.32
CA ARG A 95 5.13 -0.08 -8.55
C ARG A 95 5.59 -1.42 -8.00
N PHE A 96 5.08 -1.82 -6.83
CA PHE A 96 5.41 -3.11 -6.24
C PHE A 96 4.78 -4.24 -7.04
N ILE A 97 3.53 -4.10 -7.48
CA ILE A 97 2.87 -5.08 -8.35
C ILE A 97 3.62 -5.21 -9.69
N ALA A 98 4.03 -4.09 -10.30
CA ALA A 98 4.83 -4.09 -11.51
C ALA A 98 6.21 -4.75 -11.31
N TYR A 99 6.84 -4.52 -10.16
CA TYR A 99 8.08 -5.20 -9.77
C TYR A 99 7.87 -6.72 -9.68
N ARG A 100 6.81 -7.17 -9.00
CA ARG A 100 6.47 -8.60 -8.89
C ARG A 100 6.25 -9.24 -10.26
N ALA A 101 5.55 -8.55 -11.17
CA ALA A 101 5.42 -9.00 -12.56
C ALA A 101 6.79 -9.12 -13.25
N GLY A 102 7.65 -8.10 -13.08
CA GLY A 102 8.97 -8.01 -13.70
C GLY A 102 9.93 -9.13 -13.26
N GLN A 103 9.81 -9.62 -12.02
CA GLN A 103 10.58 -10.78 -11.54
C GLN A 103 10.35 -12.05 -12.37
N HIS A 104 9.21 -12.12 -13.07
CA HIS A 104 8.83 -13.22 -13.96
C HIS A 104 8.91 -12.85 -15.44
N GLY A 105 9.58 -11.73 -15.78
CA GLY A 105 9.73 -11.29 -17.18
C GLY A 105 8.47 -10.71 -17.81
N VAL A 106 7.49 -10.32 -16.99
CA VAL A 106 6.22 -9.71 -17.44
C VAL A 106 6.24 -8.22 -17.09
N ALA A 107 5.90 -7.37 -18.05
CA ALA A 107 5.75 -5.93 -17.82
C ALA A 107 4.27 -5.56 -17.82
N LEU A 108 3.81 -4.85 -16.78
CA LEU A 108 2.45 -4.29 -16.77
C LEU A 108 2.34 -3.15 -17.78
N THR A 109 1.18 -3.05 -18.43
CA THR A 109 0.85 -1.98 -19.37
C THR A 109 -0.32 -1.16 -18.86
N GLY A 110 -0.32 0.13 -19.19
CA GLY A 110 -1.32 1.10 -18.72
C GLY A 110 -0.85 1.90 -17.50
N GLU A 111 -1.70 2.83 -17.09
CA GLU A 111 -1.51 3.64 -15.90
C GLU A 111 -2.03 2.92 -14.65
N PRO A 112 -1.51 3.22 -13.45
CA PRO A 112 -2.11 2.76 -12.21
C PRO A 112 -3.59 3.17 -12.14
N PRO A 113 -4.48 2.29 -11.66
CA PRO A 113 -5.87 2.66 -11.46
C PRO A 113 -5.98 3.78 -10.43
N ALA A 114 -6.91 4.72 -10.62
CA ALA A 114 -7.14 5.72 -9.59
C ALA A 114 -7.84 5.09 -8.39
N ARG A 115 -7.48 5.54 -7.19
CA ARG A 115 -8.02 5.00 -5.94
C ARG A 115 -9.55 5.12 -5.85
N ASP A 116 -10.11 6.22 -6.34
CA ASP A 116 -11.54 6.51 -6.25
C ASP A 116 -12.37 5.85 -7.37
N ASP A 117 -11.71 5.27 -8.38
CA ASP A 117 -12.35 4.61 -9.53
C ASP A 117 -12.88 3.20 -9.21
N ALA A 118 -12.70 2.71 -7.98
CA ALA A 118 -13.22 1.40 -7.62
C ALA A 118 -14.75 1.40 -7.82
N PRO A 119 -15.32 0.47 -8.59
CA PRO A 119 -16.70 0.59 -9.09
C PRO A 119 -17.75 0.41 -8.00
N ASN A 120 -17.40 -0.30 -6.93
CA ASN A 120 -18.29 -0.66 -5.85
C ASN A 120 -18.05 0.21 -4.61
N ARG A 121 -19.12 0.42 -3.83
CA ARG A 121 -19.07 1.07 -2.53
C ARG A 121 -19.65 0.13 -1.49
N PHE A 122 -18.95 0.02 -0.38
CA PHE A 122 -19.31 -0.86 0.71
C PHE A 122 -19.43 -0.09 2.02
N VAL A 123 -20.13 -0.65 2.98
CA VAL A 123 -20.20 -0.15 4.36
C VAL A 123 -20.24 -1.32 5.33
N VAL A 124 -19.56 -1.20 6.46
CA VAL A 124 -19.69 -2.19 7.56
C VAL A 124 -20.79 -1.72 8.51
N LEU A 125 -21.86 -2.50 8.64
CA LEU A 125 -22.97 -2.23 9.57
C LEU A 125 -23.39 -3.52 10.25
N ARG A 126 -23.69 -3.45 11.55
CA ARG A 126 -24.15 -4.59 12.36
C ARG A 126 -23.20 -5.80 12.31
N GLY A 127 -21.90 -5.56 12.13
CA GLY A 127 -20.89 -6.61 11.98
C GLY A 127 -20.85 -7.29 10.60
N TYR A 128 -21.50 -6.71 9.58
CA TYR A 128 -21.52 -7.25 8.21
C TYR A 128 -21.03 -6.22 7.19
N LEU A 129 -20.36 -6.71 6.16
CA LEU A 129 -20.01 -5.92 4.98
C LEU A 129 -21.22 -5.85 4.02
N TRP A 130 -21.67 -4.66 3.68
CA TRP A 130 -22.80 -4.45 2.78
C TRP A 130 -22.35 -3.77 1.50
N LEU A 131 -22.79 -4.28 0.35
CA LEU A 131 -22.71 -3.54 -0.91
C LEU A 131 -23.81 -2.49 -0.95
N ILE A 132 -23.45 -1.26 -1.28
CA ILE A 132 -24.39 -0.15 -1.41
C ILE A 132 -24.94 -0.15 -2.84
N GLU A 133 -26.24 -0.38 -2.97
CA GLU A 133 -26.98 -0.27 -4.23
C GLU A 133 -27.96 0.92 -4.18
N ASP A 134 -28.63 1.17 -5.30
CA ASP A 134 -29.71 2.15 -5.36
C ASP A 134 -30.91 1.66 -4.55
N GLY A 135 -31.13 2.29 -3.39
CA GLY A 135 -32.30 2.06 -2.54
C GLY A 135 -32.16 0.95 -1.49
N ARG A 136 -31.08 0.16 -1.49
CA ARG A 136 -30.89 -0.96 -0.55
C ARG A 136 -29.43 -1.29 -0.30
N LEU A 137 -29.21 -2.15 0.70
CA LEU A 137 -27.93 -2.78 1.00
C LEU A 137 -28.02 -4.28 0.72
N THR A 138 -27.04 -4.81 -0.02
CA THR A 138 -26.98 -6.24 -0.36
C THR A 138 -25.87 -6.91 0.47
N GLY A 139 -26.23 -7.96 1.23
CA GLY A 139 -25.32 -8.81 2.03
C GLY A 139 -25.17 -10.21 1.41
N ASP A 140 -24.59 -11.16 2.16
CA ASP A 140 -24.37 -12.55 1.66
C ASP A 140 -25.65 -13.30 1.33
N ASN A 141 -26.61 -13.25 2.25
CA ASN A 141 -27.87 -13.99 2.17
C ASN A 141 -29.05 -13.10 2.58
N SER A 142 -28.84 -11.78 2.55
CA SER A 142 -29.77 -10.80 3.07
C SER A 142 -29.77 -9.55 2.21
N MET A 143 -30.92 -8.89 2.20
CA MET A 143 -31.07 -7.52 1.73
C MET A 143 -31.58 -6.71 2.93
N LEU A 144 -31.13 -5.47 3.02
CA LEU A 144 -31.55 -4.53 4.05
C LEU A 144 -32.02 -3.25 3.35
N GLU A 145 -33.30 -2.93 3.48
CA GLU A 145 -33.87 -1.74 2.86
C GLU A 145 -33.38 -0.49 3.60
N LEU A 146 -33.11 0.61 2.88
CA LEU A 146 -32.61 1.83 3.52
C LEU A 146 -33.60 2.41 4.55
N ALA A 147 -34.89 2.13 4.40
CA ALA A 147 -35.93 2.53 5.34
C ALA A 147 -35.86 1.79 6.69
N GLU A 148 -35.13 0.67 6.76
CA GLU A 148 -34.94 -0.15 7.97
C GLU A 148 -33.68 0.24 8.75
N LEU A 149 -32.95 1.25 8.27
CA LEU A 149 -31.75 1.77 8.94
C LEU A 149 -32.14 2.72 10.06
N THR A 150 -31.38 2.66 11.15
CA THR A 150 -31.37 3.74 12.13
C THR A 150 -30.79 5.02 11.51
N ALA A 151 -31.01 6.17 12.16
CA ALA A 151 -30.47 7.45 11.67
C ALA A 151 -28.93 7.44 11.58
N GLU A 152 -28.25 6.75 12.49
CA GLU A 152 -26.79 6.61 12.50
C GLU A 152 -26.30 5.73 11.33
N GLU A 153 -26.95 4.59 11.12
CA GLU A 153 -26.64 3.70 10.00
C GLU A 153 -26.90 4.37 8.65
N ALA A 154 -27.99 5.12 8.51
CA ALA A 154 -28.28 5.89 7.31
C ALA A 154 -27.18 6.94 7.05
N ALA A 155 -26.71 7.64 8.09
CA ALA A 155 -25.60 8.60 7.96
C ALA A 155 -24.28 7.92 7.55
N ALA A 156 -24.01 6.72 8.06
CA ALA A 156 -22.86 5.91 7.66
C ALA A 156 -22.96 5.47 6.18
N VAL A 157 -24.16 5.06 5.71
CA VAL A 157 -24.40 4.73 4.29
C VAL A 157 -24.17 5.94 3.38
N GLU A 158 -24.72 7.10 3.72
CA GLU A 158 -24.53 8.32 2.91
C GLU A 158 -23.06 8.74 2.87
N THR A 159 -22.36 8.62 3.98
CA THR A 159 -20.90 8.79 4.02
C THR A 159 -20.20 7.80 3.09
N ALA A 160 -20.59 6.52 3.14
CA ALA A 160 -19.98 5.45 2.37
C ALA A 160 -20.25 5.53 0.86
N ARG A 161 -21.39 6.13 0.44
CA ARG A 161 -21.68 6.47 -0.97
C ARG A 161 -20.63 7.43 -1.54
N GLY A 162 -20.29 8.47 -0.79
CA GLY A 162 -19.25 9.43 -1.17
C GLY A 162 -17.84 8.85 -1.06
N ARG A 163 -17.61 8.00 -0.05
CA ARG A 163 -16.29 7.40 0.24
C ARG A 163 -16.45 6.01 0.86
N CYS A 164 -16.14 4.95 0.09
CA CYS A 164 -16.34 3.55 0.51
C CYS A 164 -15.95 3.28 1.97
N GLY A 165 -16.85 2.72 2.77
CA GLY A 165 -16.68 2.42 4.19
C GLY A 165 -16.33 0.96 4.50
N CYS A 166 -15.74 0.20 3.55
CA CYS A 166 -15.09 -1.06 3.92
C CYS A 166 -13.84 -0.78 4.77
N GLY A 167 -13.47 -1.72 5.62
CA GLY A 167 -12.27 -1.69 6.46
C GLY A 167 -11.01 -1.40 5.66
N VAL A 168 -10.84 -1.98 4.46
CA VAL A 168 -9.69 -1.66 3.59
C VAL A 168 -9.66 -0.17 3.22
N CYS A 169 -10.76 0.39 2.72
CA CYS A 169 -10.82 1.81 2.37
C CYS A 169 -10.70 2.71 3.60
N ALA A 170 -11.31 2.34 4.71
CA ALA A 170 -11.30 3.10 5.94
C ALA A 170 -9.91 3.15 6.57
N MET A 171 -9.20 2.02 6.61
CA MET A 171 -7.78 1.94 7.03
C MET A 171 -6.86 2.81 6.20
N LEU A 172 -7.09 2.86 4.88
CA LEU A 172 -6.26 3.67 3.99
C LEU A 172 -6.60 5.16 4.07
N ARG A 173 -7.56 5.60 4.90
CA ARG A 173 -7.95 7.00 5.08
C ARG A 173 -7.49 7.55 6.44
N PRO A 174 -7.11 8.83 6.50
CA PRO A 174 -6.91 9.55 7.76
C PRO A 174 -8.27 9.92 8.39
N GLU A 175 -8.98 8.97 8.99
CA GLU A 175 -10.11 9.37 9.84
C GLU A 175 -9.59 10.07 11.10
N PRO A 176 -10.30 11.09 11.64
CA PRO A 176 -9.86 11.79 12.84
C PRO A 176 -9.58 10.81 13.99
N GLY A 177 -8.41 10.91 14.62
CA GLY A 177 -7.97 10.02 15.70
C GLY A 177 -7.21 8.77 15.26
N VAL A 178 -7.34 8.32 14.00
CA VAL A 178 -6.63 7.13 13.49
C VAL A 178 -5.13 7.39 13.36
N LEU A 179 -4.74 8.59 12.90
CA LEU A 179 -3.33 8.96 12.78
C LEU A 179 -2.62 8.89 14.13
N ASP A 180 -3.25 9.41 15.19
CA ASP A 180 -2.65 9.41 16.53
C ASP A 180 -2.51 7.98 17.06
N ALA A 181 -3.54 7.13 16.88
CA ALA A 181 -3.47 5.71 17.23
C ALA A 181 -2.33 4.98 16.50
N LEU A 182 -2.20 5.16 15.18
CA LEU A 182 -1.11 4.55 14.40
C LEU A 182 0.27 5.09 14.82
N LEU A 183 0.37 6.38 15.14
CA LEU A 183 1.62 6.96 15.64
C LEU A 183 1.99 6.40 17.02
N ASP A 184 1.01 6.10 17.86
CA ASP A 184 1.21 5.48 19.17
C ASP A 184 1.59 4.00 19.04
N ASP A 185 0.93 3.24 18.16
CA ASP A 185 1.30 1.85 17.84
C ASP A 185 2.74 1.78 17.31
N LEU A 186 3.12 2.73 16.45
CA LEU A 186 4.47 2.82 15.91
C LEU A 186 5.51 3.09 17.02
N ARG A 187 5.15 3.83 18.07
CA ARG A 187 6.04 4.11 19.22
C ARG A 187 6.00 3.03 20.30
N GLY A 188 4.99 2.16 20.25
CA GLY A 188 4.76 1.08 21.20
C GLY A 188 5.86 0.03 21.17
N GLU A 189 5.84 -0.89 22.14
CA GLU A 189 6.80 -2.00 22.23
C GLU A 189 6.40 -3.22 21.39
N ASP A 190 5.16 -3.25 20.89
CA ASP A 190 4.67 -4.33 20.03
C ASP A 190 5.23 -4.16 18.61
N ARG A 191 6.12 -5.09 18.24
CA ARG A 191 6.79 -5.08 16.94
C ARG A 191 5.79 -5.19 15.79
N ASP A 192 4.81 -6.08 15.90
CA ASP A 192 3.90 -6.37 14.80
C ASP A 192 2.93 -5.20 14.61
N ALA A 193 2.45 -4.61 15.70
CA ALA A 193 1.66 -3.38 15.67
C ALA A 193 2.46 -2.21 15.06
N ALA A 194 3.74 -2.04 15.41
CA ALA A 194 4.57 -0.97 14.86
C ALA A 194 4.85 -1.15 13.35
N ILE A 195 5.12 -2.38 12.91
CA ILE A 195 5.29 -2.68 11.47
C ILE A 195 3.99 -2.41 10.71
N GLN A 196 2.86 -2.83 11.27
CA GLN A 196 1.54 -2.54 10.71
C GLN A 196 1.31 -1.04 10.59
N ALA A 197 1.52 -0.29 11.67
CA ALA A 197 1.35 1.14 11.69
C ALA A 197 2.23 1.86 10.65
N GLY A 198 3.52 1.49 10.55
CA GLY A 198 4.41 2.02 9.52
C GLY A 198 3.95 1.69 8.10
N TRP A 199 3.48 0.46 7.88
CA TRP A 199 2.92 0.03 6.61
C TRP A 199 1.70 0.86 6.20
N TYR A 200 0.82 1.18 7.16
CA TYR A 200 -0.37 2.00 6.96
C TYR A 200 -0.03 3.45 6.67
N LEU A 201 0.77 4.08 7.53
CA LEU A 201 1.15 5.50 7.41
C LEU A 201 1.81 5.81 6.05
N ALA A 202 2.56 4.85 5.50
CA ALA A 202 3.18 4.96 4.19
C ALA A 202 2.23 4.83 3.00
N ARG A 203 0.98 4.39 3.21
CA ARG A 203 -0.04 4.13 2.18
C ARG A 203 -1.29 4.99 2.33
N MET A 204 -1.38 5.76 3.41
CA MET A 204 -2.44 6.75 3.58
C MET A 204 -2.34 7.84 2.50
N THR A 205 -3.48 8.33 2.05
CA THR A 205 -3.58 9.43 1.07
C THR A 205 -2.96 10.74 1.56
N THR A 206 -2.82 10.91 2.86
CA THR A 206 -2.20 12.09 3.48
C THR A 206 -1.11 11.66 4.44
N THR A 207 0.06 11.31 3.92
CA THR A 207 1.25 11.19 4.77
C THR A 207 1.52 12.54 5.42
N SER A 208 1.73 12.56 6.73
CA SER A 208 2.09 13.77 7.48
C SER A 208 3.59 13.83 7.74
N PRO A 209 4.18 15.03 7.95
CA PRO A 209 5.55 15.15 8.42
C PRO A 209 5.82 14.34 9.69
N ALA A 210 4.87 14.35 10.63
CA ALA A 210 4.98 13.59 11.88
C ALA A 210 5.03 12.07 11.64
N ALA A 211 4.27 11.56 10.68
CA ALA A 211 4.32 10.15 10.29
C ALA A 211 5.68 9.77 9.71
N LEU A 212 6.21 10.55 8.76
CA LEU A 212 7.53 10.29 8.16
C LEU A 212 8.65 10.34 9.21
N GLU A 213 8.66 11.35 10.07
CA GLU A 213 9.64 11.45 11.15
C GLU A 213 9.55 10.28 12.12
N THR A 214 8.34 9.91 12.54
CA THR A 214 8.15 8.80 13.50
C THR A 214 8.62 7.49 12.88
N MET A 215 8.29 7.21 11.62
CA MET A 215 8.76 5.99 10.92
C MET A 215 10.28 5.92 10.85
N VAL A 216 10.95 7.03 10.52
CA VAL A 216 12.41 7.11 10.47
C VAL A 216 13.04 6.84 11.84
N ARG A 217 12.50 7.45 12.90
CA ARG A 217 13.06 7.32 14.26
C ARG A 217 12.82 5.94 14.89
N VAL A 218 11.65 5.35 14.64
CA VAL A 218 11.29 4.04 15.18
C VAL A 218 12.01 2.92 14.44
N GLY A 219 12.10 3.02 13.10
CA GLY A 219 12.72 1.97 12.29
C GLY A 219 14.21 1.74 12.60
N GLY A 220 14.89 2.73 13.18
CA GLY A 220 16.26 2.57 13.71
C GLY A 220 16.34 2.58 15.24
N GLY A 221 15.24 2.33 15.94
CA GLY A 221 15.21 2.18 17.40
C GLY A 221 15.87 0.89 17.90
N PRO A 222 16.04 0.72 19.23
CA PRO A 222 16.65 -0.47 19.83
C PRO A 222 15.82 -1.75 19.66
N MET A 223 14.56 -1.62 19.24
CA MET A 223 13.76 -2.75 18.81
C MET A 223 14.30 -3.27 17.49
N ARG A 224 14.59 -4.57 17.43
CA ARG A 224 15.16 -5.27 16.26
C ARG A 224 14.15 -5.38 15.12
N PHE A 225 13.65 -4.26 14.62
CA PHE A 225 13.02 -4.20 13.31
C PHE A 225 14.08 -4.55 12.28
N HIS A 226 13.73 -5.36 11.28
CA HIS A 226 14.64 -5.48 10.16
C HIS A 226 14.57 -4.16 9.42
N TYR A 227 15.73 -3.59 9.08
CA TYR A 227 15.85 -2.40 8.24
C TYR A 227 14.91 -2.41 7.00
N ASN A 228 14.72 -3.59 6.42
CA ASN A 228 13.85 -3.83 5.27
C ASN A 228 12.35 -3.64 5.56
N ASP A 229 11.94 -3.72 6.83
CA ASP A 229 10.55 -3.55 7.24
C ASP A 229 10.08 -2.09 7.04
N PHE A 230 11.01 -1.12 7.16
CA PHE A 230 10.70 0.31 7.12
C PHE A 230 11.26 1.07 5.91
N SER A 231 12.28 0.55 5.20
CA SER A 231 12.84 1.24 4.03
C SER A 231 11.78 1.51 2.95
N GLY A 232 11.02 0.48 2.56
CA GLY A 232 9.92 0.62 1.59
C GLY A 232 8.83 1.61 2.03
N PRO A 233 8.29 1.50 3.26
CA PRO A 233 7.36 2.48 3.81
C PRO A 233 7.88 3.93 3.79
N ILE A 234 9.12 4.15 4.21
CA ILE A 234 9.73 5.49 4.27
C ILE A 234 9.92 6.07 2.87
N GLU A 235 10.37 5.27 1.89
CA GLU A 235 10.48 5.73 0.50
C GLU A 235 9.12 6.17 -0.07
N ARG A 236 8.04 5.43 0.22
CA ARG A 236 6.68 5.79 -0.20
C ARG A 236 6.21 7.06 0.46
N ALA A 237 6.33 7.13 1.79
CA ALA A 237 5.95 8.29 2.59
C ALA A 237 6.69 9.56 2.14
N ALA A 238 8.01 9.46 1.92
CA ALA A 238 8.82 10.56 1.44
C ALA A 238 8.38 11.03 0.04
N ALA A 239 8.09 10.09 -0.87
CA ALA A 239 7.62 10.43 -2.22
C ALA A 239 6.23 11.08 -2.24
N ALA A 240 5.37 10.76 -1.27
CA ALA A 240 4.02 11.30 -1.18
C ALA A 240 3.94 12.65 -0.46
N LEU A 241 4.94 13.02 0.34
CA LEU A 241 4.91 14.21 1.19
C LEU A 241 5.66 15.40 0.56
N PRO A 242 4.96 16.51 0.22
CA PRO A 242 5.61 17.76 -0.17
C PRO A 242 6.54 18.26 0.95
N GLY A 243 7.77 18.61 0.61
CA GLY A 243 8.78 19.08 1.58
C GLY A 243 9.51 17.96 2.33
N ALA A 244 9.25 16.67 2.03
CA ALA A 244 9.97 15.55 2.64
C ALA A 244 11.49 15.65 2.49
N TRP A 245 11.98 16.24 1.40
CA TRP A 245 13.41 16.46 1.18
C TRP A 245 14.05 17.29 2.29
N ASP A 246 13.52 18.50 2.53
CA ASP A 246 14.05 19.43 3.52
C ASP A 246 13.93 18.82 4.93
N GLN A 247 12.80 18.15 5.20
CA GLN A 247 12.58 17.47 6.46
C GLN A 247 13.62 16.36 6.71
N LEU A 248 13.83 15.45 5.76
CA LEU A 248 14.78 14.34 5.92
C LEU A 248 16.23 14.85 5.99
N MET A 249 16.59 15.86 5.20
CA MET A 249 17.91 16.50 5.26
C MET A 249 18.18 17.16 6.62
N ALA A 250 17.17 17.77 7.22
CA ALA A 250 17.27 18.37 8.55
C ALA A 250 17.31 17.31 9.67
N LEU A 251 16.57 16.22 9.50
CA LEU A 251 16.44 15.16 10.49
C LEU A 251 17.70 14.29 10.58
N ALA A 252 18.27 13.88 9.44
CA ALA A 252 19.32 12.86 9.35
C ALA A 252 20.57 13.08 10.24
N PRO A 253 21.12 14.30 10.42
CA PRO A 253 22.34 14.50 11.21
C PRO A 253 22.19 14.22 12.72
N GLY A 254 20.96 14.22 13.25
CA GLY A 254 20.68 14.01 14.68
C GLY A 254 20.17 12.61 15.01
N LEU A 255 20.17 11.69 14.04
CA LEU A 255 19.65 10.34 14.20
C LEU A 255 20.75 9.37 14.64
N ASN A 256 20.33 8.27 15.25
CA ASN A 256 21.23 7.12 15.41
C ASN A 256 21.55 6.50 14.03
N PRO A 257 22.61 5.67 13.92
CA PRO A 257 23.03 5.05 12.65
C PRO A 257 21.89 4.43 11.82
N ASP A 258 21.09 3.55 12.42
CA ASP A 258 20.03 2.83 11.71
C ASP A 258 18.92 3.77 11.20
N SER A 259 18.53 4.75 12.02
CA SER A 259 17.53 5.74 11.64
C SER A 259 18.08 6.69 10.58
N GLN A 260 19.37 7.02 10.65
CA GLN A 260 20.06 7.80 9.62
C GLN A 260 20.06 7.06 8.28
N ASP A 261 20.32 5.74 8.27
CA ASP A 261 20.25 4.91 7.06
C ASP A 261 18.87 4.94 6.42
N LEU A 262 17.81 4.85 7.23
CA LEU A 262 16.43 4.94 6.76
C LEU A 262 16.11 6.32 6.17
N ALA A 263 16.55 7.40 6.82
CA ALA A 263 16.40 8.76 6.29
C ALA A 263 17.12 8.93 4.95
N LEU A 264 18.34 8.38 4.82
CA LEU A 264 19.12 8.41 3.59
C LEU A 264 18.46 7.61 2.45
N GLN A 265 17.78 6.50 2.73
CA GLN A 265 16.98 5.81 1.71
C GLN A 265 15.80 6.64 1.22
N GLY A 266 15.06 7.27 2.14
CA GLY A 266 14.01 8.21 1.78
C GLY A 266 14.53 9.32 0.86
N LEU A 267 15.71 9.88 1.17
CA LEU A 267 16.38 10.87 0.33
C LEU A 267 16.85 10.29 -1.01
N SER A 268 17.36 9.07 -1.05
CA SER A 268 17.73 8.35 -2.29
C SER A 268 16.55 8.26 -3.25
N LYS A 269 15.36 7.95 -2.72
CA LYS A 269 14.14 7.92 -3.52
C LYS A 269 13.82 9.28 -4.14
N LEU A 270 13.92 10.35 -3.34
CA LEU A 270 13.65 11.72 -3.75
C LEU A 270 14.73 12.28 -4.70
N TYR A 271 15.97 11.84 -4.58
CA TYR A 271 17.09 12.27 -5.42
C TYR A 271 16.87 11.90 -6.90
N ARG A 272 16.21 10.76 -7.14
CA ARG A 272 15.89 10.27 -8.49
C ARG A 272 14.79 11.07 -9.18
N ASP A 273 14.15 12.00 -8.50
CA ASP A 273 13.20 12.94 -9.10
C ASP A 273 13.90 13.85 -10.13
N PRO A 274 13.43 13.88 -11.40
CA PRO A 274 14.01 14.73 -12.44
C PRO A 274 14.03 16.22 -12.10
N GLN A 275 13.10 16.68 -11.26
CA GLN A 275 12.96 18.10 -10.91
C GLN A 275 14.00 18.58 -9.89
N ARG A 276 14.79 17.68 -9.30
CA ARG A 276 15.82 18.05 -8.33
C ARG A 276 16.95 18.84 -8.94
N THR A 277 17.23 19.98 -8.31
CA THR A 277 18.29 20.91 -8.69
C THR A 277 19.68 20.30 -8.47
N ALA A 278 20.68 20.84 -9.18
CA ALA A 278 22.07 20.45 -8.96
C ALA A 278 22.52 20.70 -7.51
N GLY A 279 22.04 21.78 -6.88
CA GLY A 279 22.35 22.12 -5.49
C GLY A 279 21.85 21.06 -4.50
N GLU A 280 20.59 20.61 -4.66
CA GLU A 280 20.02 19.53 -3.86
C GLU A 280 20.79 18.22 -4.06
N ARG A 281 21.09 17.85 -5.31
CA ARG A 281 21.86 16.64 -5.63
C ARG A 281 23.26 16.68 -4.97
N SER A 282 23.93 17.82 -4.99
CA SER A 282 25.20 18.03 -4.29
C SER A 282 25.07 17.96 -2.77
N ALA A 283 24.02 18.54 -2.20
CA ALA A 283 23.76 18.50 -0.76
C ALA A 283 23.53 17.07 -0.25
N TYR A 284 22.82 16.23 -1.01
CA TYR A 284 22.62 14.83 -0.69
C TYR A 284 23.92 14.02 -0.76
N ARG A 285 24.75 14.21 -1.80
CA ARG A 285 26.08 13.57 -1.86
C ARG A 285 26.95 13.97 -0.67
N ALA A 286 26.89 15.23 -0.24
CA ALA A 286 27.60 15.69 0.95
C ALA A 286 27.04 15.06 2.25
N ALA A 287 25.73 14.84 2.34
CA ALA A 287 25.13 14.14 3.47
C ALA A 287 25.57 12.67 3.52
N LEU A 288 25.57 11.96 2.39
CA LEU A 288 26.08 10.59 2.30
C LEU A 288 27.57 10.51 2.68
N GLN A 289 28.39 11.45 2.20
CA GLN A 289 29.81 11.47 2.54
C GLN A 289 30.04 11.68 4.04
N ARG A 290 29.29 12.60 4.68
CA ARG A 290 29.36 12.79 6.14
C ARG A 290 28.97 11.53 6.91
N ALA A 291 27.85 10.90 6.54
CA ALA A 291 27.40 9.67 7.21
C ALA A 291 28.43 8.53 7.08
N LEU A 292 29.12 8.45 5.93
CA LEU A 292 30.22 7.52 5.71
C LEU A 292 31.46 7.87 6.55
N ASP A 293 31.84 9.14 6.60
CA ASP A 293 33.01 9.63 7.35
C ASP A 293 32.84 9.40 8.86
N ASP A 294 31.61 9.58 9.36
CA ASP A 294 31.24 9.34 10.75
C ASP A 294 31.12 7.84 11.09
N ARG A 295 31.30 6.94 10.10
CA ARG A 295 31.04 5.49 10.18
C ARG A 295 29.66 5.16 10.73
N ALA A 296 28.71 6.05 10.49
CA ALA A 296 27.36 5.97 10.99
C ALA A 296 26.45 5.20 10.03
N SER A 297 26.93 4.82 8.83
CA SER A 297 26.07 4.29 7.78
C SER A 297 26.79 3.40 6.77
N ASP A 298 26.50 2.10 6.78
CA ASP A 298 26.88 1.19 5.69
C ASP A 298 26.04 1.48 4.44
N THR A 299 24.79 1.90 4.62
CA THR A 299 23.89 2.32 3.53
C THR A 299 24.48 3.45 2.71
N ALA A 300 25.12 4.44 3.35
CA ALA A 300 25.71 5.59 2.66
C ALA A 300 26.79 5.17 1.66
N PHE A 301 27.57 4.13 1.97
CA PHE A 301 28.57 3.59 1.06
C PHE A 301 27.94 3.06 -0.22
N TYR A 302 26.91 2.20 -0.10
CA TYR A 302 26.23 1.60 -1.25
C TYR A 302 25.52 2.66 -2.10
N LEU A 303 24.85 3.63 -1.47
CA LEU A 303 24.18 4.72 -2.17
C LEU A 303 25.18 5.60 -2.93
N LEU A 304 26.36 5.90 -2.35
CA LEU A 304 27.41 6.64 -3.07
C LEU A 304 27.98 5.86 -4.26
N GLN A 305 28.08 4.53 -4.17
CA GLN A 305 28.50 3.71 -5.30
C GLN A 305 27.47 3.75 -6.43
N ASP A 306 26.19 3.55 -6.11
CA ASP A 306 25.09 3.60 -7.07
C ASP A 306 25.08 4.94 -7.84
N LEU A 307 25.23 6.06 -7.14
CA LEU A 307 25.31 7.39 -7.76
C LEU A 307 26.52 7.57 -8.70
N LYS A 308 27.67 6.96 -8.37
CA LYS A 308 28.87 7.04 -9.22
C LYS A 308 28.69 6.24 -10.50
N ASP A 309 28.01 5.11 -10.42
CA ASP A 309 27.73 4.28 -11.58
C ASP A 309 26.65 4.91 -12.47
N GLU A 310 25.62 5.52 -11.90
CA GLU A 310 24.65 6.34 -12.65
C GLU A 310 25.33 7.49 -13.42
N ASP A 311 26.24 8.22 -12.77
CA ASP A 311 26.99 9.32 -13.40
C ASP A 311 27.89 8.84 -14.54
N ARG A 312 28.41 7.60 -14.48
CA ARG A 312 29.23 7.00 -15.54
C ARG A 312 28.38 6.64 -16.76
N VAL A 313 27.19 6.08 -16.56
CA VAL A 313 26.29 5.68 -17.65
C VAL A 313 25.76 6.91 -18.43
N ARG A 314 25.69 8.08 -17.78
CA ARG A 314 25.21 9.33 -18.40
C ARG A 314 26.26 10.11 -19.20
N ARG A 315 27.53 9.71 -19.17
CA ARG A 315 28.65 10.37 -19.89
C ARG A 315 28.98 9.63 -21.18
#